data_AF-A0A9D8HZZ4-F1
#
_entry.id   AF-A0A9D8HZZ4-F1
#
_cell.length_a   1.000
_cell.length_b   1.000
_cell.length_c   1.000
_cell.angle_alpha   90.00
_cell.angle_beta   90.00
_cell.angle_gamma   90.00
#
_symmetry.space_group_name_H-M   'P 1'
#
loop_
_entity.id
_entity.type
_entity.pdbx_description
1 polymer ?
#
loop_
_entity_poly.entity_id
_entity_poly.type
_entity_poly.pdbx_seq_one_letter_code
_entity_poly.pdbx_strand_id
1 'polypeptide(L)'
;MVDEFLTTMNRAAEQAVPEAAAVLADAVRQLTLSEAKAILRGTNSAATDYFRRSSETNLHARFLPLVKKATESAGVTGAYKQLIGRAGIAGGATRGGLTAGLFRQDDLDLDAYVTRKATDGLFVKIAEEEKRLRENPASRSTDLLRKVFGAVP
;
A
#
# COMPACT_ATOMS: atom_id res chain seq x y z
N MET A 1 -3.20 16.43 21.83
CA MET A 1 -3.39 16.58 20.37
C MET A 1 -2.49 15.65 19.57
N VAL A 2 -1.17 15.63 19.80
CA VAL A 2 -0.27 14.67 19.11
C VAL A 2 -0.54 13.22 19.55
N ASP A 3 -0.79 12.98 20.84
CA ASP A 3 -1.00 11.61 21.35
C ASP A 3 -2.29 10.95 20.82
N GLU A 4 -3.34 11.75 20.63
CA GLU A 4 -4.63 11.30 20.09
C GLU A 4 -4.51 10.99 18.59
N PHE A 5 -3.75 11.80 17.87
CA PHE A 5 -3.38 11.55 16.48
C PHE A 5 -2.61 10.22 16.34
N LEU A 6 -1.54 10.04 17.12
CA LEU A 6 -0.72 8.83 17.11
C LEU A 6 -1.54 7.59 17.49
N THR A 7 -2.39 7.70 18.51
CA THR A 7 -3.26 6.60 18.96
C THR A 7 -4.24 6.20 17.86
N THR A 8 -4.84 7.16 17.18
CA THR A 8 -5.79 6.93 16.09
C THR A 8 -5.12 6.27 14.90
N MET A 9 -3.93 6.75 14.52
CA MET A 9 -3.14 6.16 13.43
C MET A 9 -2.70 4.73 13.73
N ASN A 10 -2.22 4.47 14.94
CA ASN A 10 -1.82 3.13 15.35
C ASN A 10 -3.00 2.16 15.36
N ARG A 11 -4.18 2.60 15.84
CA ARG A 11 -5.40 1.79 15.80
C ARG A 11 -5.83 1.47 14.37
N ALA A 12 -5.74 2.44 13.46
CA ALA A 12 -6.05 2.21 12.06
C ALA A 12 -5.07 1.23 11.40
N ALA A 13 -3.78 1.34 11.72
CA ALA A 13 -2.78 0.37 11.27
C ALA A 13 -3.08 -1.04 11.81
N GLU A 14 -3.40 -1.18 13.09
CA GLU A 14 -3.78 -2.45 13.71
C GLU A 14 -4.99 -3.09 13.03
N GLN A 15 -6.01 -2.28 12.70
CA GLN A 15 -7.20 -2.75 11.98
C GLN A 15 -6.91 -3.13 10.52
N ALA A 16 -5.90 -2.51 9.89
CA ALA A 16 -5.54 -2.80 8.51
C ALA A 16 -4.73 -4.10 8.35
N VAL A 17 -4.05 -4.56 9.40
CA VAL A 17 -3.24 -5.80 9.37
C VAL A 17 -4.05 -7.04 8.95
N PRO A 18 -5.17 -7.40 9.61
CA PRO A 18 -5.93 -8.59 9.21
C PRO A 18 -6.52 -8.48 7.81
N GLU A 19 -6.92 -7.27 7.39
CA GLU A 19 -7.40 -7.01 6.03
C GLU A 19 -6.32 -7.25 4.98
N ALA A 20 -5.11 -6.75 5.23
CA ALA A 20 -3.96 -6.98 4.35
C ALA A 20 -3.62 -8.47 4.24
N ALA A 21 -3.58 -9.16 5.39
CA ALA A 21 -3.31 -10.59 5.45
C ALA A 21 -4.34 -11.40 4.66
N ALA A 22 -5.63 -11.06 4.78
CA ALA A 22 -6.70 -11.72 4.03
C ALA A 22 -6.52 -11.56 2.51
N VAL A 23 -6.27 -10.33 2.03
CA VAL A 23 -6.09 -10.09 0.59
C VAL A 23 -4.84 -10.79 0.05
N LEU A 24 -3.72 -10.72 0.77
CA LEU A 24 -2.49 -11.40 0.36
C LEU A 24 -2.66 -12.92 0.38
N ALA A 25 -3.39 -13.48 1.35
CA ALA A 25 -3.70 -14.90 1.39
C ALA A 25 -4.55 -15.33 0.19
N ASP A 26 -5.53 -14.51 -0.21
CA ASP A 26 -6.34 -14.78 -1.40
C ASP A 26 -5.50 -14.71 -2.68
N ALA A 27 -4.57 -13.75 -2.78
CA ALA A 27 -3.60 -13.69 -3.87
C ALA A 27 -2.72 -14.95 -3.94
N VAL A 28 -2.30 -15.50 -2.80
CA VAL A 28 -1.57 -16.78 -2.76
C VAL A 28 -2.45 -17.95 -3.22
N ARG A 29 -3.73 -17.98 -2.82
CA ARG A 29 -4.66 -19.05 -3.24
C ARG A 29 -4.92 -19.05 -4.75
N GLN A 30 -4.87 -17.88 -5.38
CA GLN A 30 -5.06 -17.71 -6.82
C GLN A 30 -3.76 -17.93 -7.63
N LEU A 31 -2.62 -18.09 -6.95
CA LEU A 31 -1.32 -18.26 -7.60
C LEU A 31 -1.27 -19.58 -8.36
N THR A 32 -1.09 -19.50 -9.67
CA THR A 32 -0.94 -20.69 -10.51
C THR A 32 0.46 -21.28 -10.38
N LEU A 33 0.59 -22.57 -10.71
CA LEU A 33 1.91 -23.23 -10.74
C LEU A 33 2.86 -22.58 -11.76
N SER A 34 2.34 -22.08 -12.88
CA SER A 34 3.11 -21.34 -13.88
C SER A 34 3.66 -20.03 -13.33
N GLU A 35 2.84 -19.26 -12.62
CA GLU A 35 3.26 -18.00 -11.99
C GLU A 35 4.23 -18.27 -10.85
N ALA A 36 4.01 -19.28 -10.03
CA ALA A 36 4.94 -19.66 -8.96
C ALA A 36 6.34 -19.99 -9.51
N LYS A 37 6.42 -20.74 -10.63
CA LYS A 37 7.69 -21.01 -11.31
C LYS A 37 8.32 -19.75 -11.91
N ALA A 38 7.50 -18.88 -12.49
CA ALA A 38 7.96 -17.61 -13.05
C ALA A 38 8.52 -16.68 -11.97
N ILE A 39 7.86 -16.59 -10.81
CA ILE A 39 8.33 -15.86 -9.64
C ILE A 39 9.68 -16.43 -9.18
N LEU A 40 9.75 -17.75 -8.99
CA LEU A 40 10.95 -18.42 -8.50
C LEU A 40 12.18 -18.20 -9.40
N ARG A 41 11.99 -18.18 -10.73
CA ARG A 41 13.06 -17.96 -11.72
C ARG A 41 13.22 -16.50 -12.15
N GLY A 42 12.31 -15.64 -11.72
CA GLY A 42 12.24 -14.25 -12.13
C GLY A 42 13.26 -13.35 -11.43
N THR A 43 13.17 -12.06 -11.72
CA THR A 43 13.97 -11.00 -11.11
C THR A 43 13.74 -10.90 -9.59
N ASN A 44 14.55 -10.10 -8.90
CA ASN A 44 14.46 -9.92 -7.46
C ASN A 44 13.14 -9.30 -6.95
N SER A 45 12.27 -8.85 -7.85
CA SER A 45 10.96 -8.25 -7.56
C SER A 45 9.77 -9.11 -7.99
N ALA A 46 10.00 -10.29 -8.57
CA ALA A 46 8.94 -11.01 -9.28
C ALA A 46 7.75 -11.40 -8.37
N ALA A 47 7.99 -11.71 -7.09
CA ALA A 47 6.91 -11.99 -6.14
C ALA A 47 6.16 -10.70 -5.78
N THR A 48 6.89 -9.61 -5.56
CA THR A 48 6.34 -8.28 -5.28
C THR A 48 5.45 -7.80 -6.43
N ASP A 49 5.91 -7.94 -7.67
CA ASP A 49 5.18 -7.55 -8.87
C ASP A 49 3.89 -8.36 -9.02
N TYR A 50 3.95 -9.68 -8.74
CA TYR A 50 2.76 -10.53 -8.69
C TYR A 50 1.77 -10.05 -7.62
N PHE A 51 2.22 -9.83 -6.39
CA PHE A 51 1.36 -9.36 -5.32
C PHE A 51 0.74 -8.01 -5.67
N ARG A 52 1.52 -7.06 -6.19
CA ARG A 52 0.99 -5.76 -6.62
C ARG A 52 -0.14 -5.94 -7.64
N ARG A 53 0.09 -6.70 -8.71
CA ARG A 53 -0.90 -6.93 -9.75
C ARG A 53 -2.17 -7.65 -9.27
N SER A 54 -2.04 -8.58 -8.33
CA SER A 54 -3.15 -9.43 -7.86
C SER A 54 -3.91 -8.85 -6.66
N SER A 55 -3.29 -7.97 -5.87
CA SER A 55 -3.84 -7.52 -4.59
C SER A 55 -4.03 -6.01 -4.45
N GLU A 56 -3.36 -5.17 -5.25
CA GLU A 56 -3.34 -3.71 -5.03
C GLU A 56 -4.74 -3.09 -5.01
N THR A 57 -5.59 -3.41 -5.99
CA THR A 57 -6.96 -2.89 -6.06
C THR A 57 -7.78 -3.27 -4.83
N ASN A 58 -7.70 -4.53 -4.40
CA ASN A 58 -8.44 -5.04 -3.25
C ASN A 58 -7.90 -4.48 -1.92
N LEU A 59 -6.58 -4.34 -1.81
CA LEU A 59 -5.93 -3.68 -0.66
C LEU A 59 -6.39 -2.24 -0.55
N HIS A 60 -6.35 -1.48 -1.64
CA HIS A 60 -6.79 -0.09 -1.66
C HIS A 60 -8.27 0.04 -1.24
N ALA A 61 -9.14 -0.81 -1.78
CA ALA A 61 -10.58 -0.80 -1.44
C ALA A 61 -10.84 -1.10 0.04
N ARG A 62 -10.08 -2.01 0.66
CA ARG A 62 -10.21 -2.35 2.09
C ARG A 62 -9.56 -1.31 3.01
N PHE A 63 -8.47 -0.70 2.58
CA PHE A 63 -7.72 0.27 3.39
C PHE A 63 -8.38 1.65 3.41
N LEU A 64 -9.00 2.07 2.29
CA LEU A 64 -9.63 3.38 2.17
C LEU A 64 -10.58 3.74 3.32
N PRO A 65 -11.56 2.90 3.72
CA PRO A 65 -12.46 3.23 4.84
C PRO A 65 -11.73 3.32 6.19
N LEU A 66 -10.67 2.54 6.40
CA LEU A 66 -9.85 2.58 7.63
C LEU A 66 -9.04 3.88 7.70
N VAL A 67 -8.38 4.25 6.60
CA VAL A 67 -7.62 5.50 6.47
C VAL A 67 -8.53 6.70 6.63
N LYS A 68 -9.71 6.69 6.00
CA LYS A 68 -10.71 7.76 6.13
C LYS A 68 -11.14 7.94 7.59
N LYS A 69 -11.47 6.86 8.28
CA LYS A 69 -11.82 6.91 9.72
C LYS A 69 -10.67 7.48 10.56
N ALA A 70 -9.43 7.09 10.25
CA ALA A 70 -8.25 7.53 10.96
C ALA A 70 -7.97 9.03 10.79
N THR A 71 -8.02 9.50 9.54
CA THR A 71 -7.75 10.89 9.17
C THR A 71 -8.86 11.85 9.64
N GLU A 72 -10.12 11.40 9.61
CA GLU A 72 -11.26 12.13 10.18
C GLU A 72 -11.13 12.26 11.70
N SER A 73 -10.88 11.16 12.40
CA SER A 73 -10.74 11.14 13.87
C SER A 73 -9.53 11.94 14.34
N ALA A 74 -8.49 12.00 13.52
CA ALA A 74 -7.29 12.82 13.72
C ALA A 74 -7.52 14.33 13.49
N GLY A 75 -8.67 14.75 12.96
CA GLY A 75 -8.94 16.14 12.57
C GLY A 75 -8.11 16.65 11.37
N VAL A 76 -7.29 15.78 10.76
CA VAL A 76 -6.38 16.13 9.67
C VAL A 76 -7.17 16.45 8.40
N THR A 77 -8.27 15.75 8.15
CA THR A 77 -9.13 16.00 7.00
C THR A 77 -9.71 17.42 7.02
N GLY A 78 -10.02 17.97 8.20
CA GLY A 78 -10.50 19.34 8.36
C GLY A 78 -9.41 20.39 8.13
N ALA A 79 -8.23 20.20 8.74
CA ALA A 79 -7.09 21.09 8.59
C ALA A 79 -6.57 21.13 7.14
N TYR A 80 -6.50 19.97 6.48
CA TYR A 80 -6.09 19.84 5.08
C TYR A 80 -7.10 20.52 4.15
N LYS A 81 -8.40 20.27 4.30
CA LYS A 81 -9.44 20.96 3.50
C LYS A 81 -9.41 22.48 3.68
N GLN A 82 -9.16 22.97 4.89
CA GLN A 82 -9.00 24.41 5.14
C GLN A 82 -7.74 24.98 4.48
N LEU A 83 -6.62 24.26 4.50
CA LEU A 83 -5.38 24.67 3.84
C LEU A 83 -5.57 24.76 2.32
N ILE A 84 -6.15 23.74 1.69
CA ILE A 84 -6.42 23.72 0.25
C ILE A 84 -7.46 24.79 -0.13
N GLY A 85 -8.47 25.00 0.72
CA GLY A 85 -9.46 26.05 0.55
C GLY A 85 -8.86 27.46 0.63
N ARG A 86 -7.96 27.72 1.59
CA ARG A 86 -7.23 29.00 1.71
C ARG A 86 -6.21 29.19 0.59
N ALA A 87 -5.61 28.11 0.09
CA ALA A 87 -4.71 28.14 -1.06
C ALA A 87 -5.44 28.36 -2.40
N GLY A 88 -6.78 28.41 -2.41
CA GLY A 88 -7.58 28.59 -3.63
C GLY A 88 -7.56 27.37 -4.57
N ILE A 89 -7.15 26.20 -4.06
CA ILE A 89 -7.00 24.96 -4.85
C ILE A 89 -8.31 24.14 -4.84
N ALA A 90 -9.13 24.24 -3.78
CA ALA A 90 -10.35 23.43 -3.61
C ALA A 90 -11.60 24.05 -4.24
N GLY A 91 -11.65 25.36 -4.41
CA GLY A 91 -12.65 26.04 -5.22
C GLY A 91 -11.96 26.46 -6.51
N GLY A 92 -12.54 26.21 -7.68
CA GLY A 92 -12.02 26.65 -8.99
C GLY A 92 -11.95 28.19 -9.18
N ALA A 93 -11.58 28.92 -8.13
CA ALA A 93 -11.53 30.35 -7.99
C ALA A 93 -10.09 30.82 -7.70
N THR A 94 -9.12 30.30 -8.45
CA THR A 94 -7.98 31.15 -8.83
C THR A 94 -8.44 32.04 -9.98
N ARG A 95 -8.25 33.35 -9.81
CA ARG A 95 -8.36 34.36 -10.86
C ARG A 95 -7.76 33.83 -12.16
N GLY A 96 -8.62 33.48 -13.13
CA GLY A 96 -8.22 33.14 -14.50
C GLY A 96 -7.69 31.72 -14.71
N GLY A 97 -8.56 30.70 -14.67
CA GLY A 97 -8.55 29.52 -15.54
C GLY A 97 -7.32 28.59 -15.64
N LEU A 98 -6.18 28.91 -15.02
CA LEU A 98 -4.88 28.29 -15.34
C LEU A 98 -4.49 27.16 -14.39
N THR A 99 -5.14 27.00 -13.23
CA THR A 99 -4.73 25.98 -12.22
C THR A 99 -5.68 24.80 -12.09
N ALA A 100 -6.91 24.88 -12.64
CA ALA A 100 -7.89 23.78 -12.58
C ALA A 100 -7.44 22.53 -13.36
N GLY A 101 -6.48 22.66 -14.27
CA GLY A 101 -5.88 21.55 -15.02
C GLY A 101 -4.56 21.02 -14.45
N LEU A 102 -4.03 21.61 -13.37
CA LEU A 102 -2.71 21.24 -12.82
C LEU A 102 -2.78 20.23 -11.67
N PHE A 103 -3.93 20.09 -11.01
CA PHE A 103 -4.12 19.18 -9.89
C PHE A 103 -5.23 18.19 -10.22
N ARG A 104 -4.96 16.88 -10.15
CA ARG A 104 -6.01 15.88 -10.34
C ARG A 104 -6.97 15.98 -9.14
N GLN A 105 -8.26 15.76 -9.34
CA GLN A 105 -9.22 15.71 -8.23
C GLN A 105 -8.82 14.67 -7.17
N ASP A 106 -8.14 13.60 -7.60
CA ASP A 106 -7.56 12.56 -6.73
C ASP A 106 -6.37 13.02 -5.86
N ASP A 107 -5.74 14.16 -6.17
CA ASP A 107 -4.69 14.80 -5.36
C ASP A 107 -5.30 15.69 -4.26
N LEU A 108 -6.57 16.08 -4.43
CA LEU A 108 -7.34 16.86 -3.46
C LEU A 108 -7.99 15.95 -2.40
N ASP A 109 -8.12 14.66 -2.68
CA ASP A 109 -8.57 13.66 -1.73
C ASP A 109 -7.38 13.11 -0.92
N LEU A 110 -7.21 13.67 0.27
CA LEU A 110 -6.18 13.23 1.23
C LEU A 110 -6.30 11.74 1.54
N ASP A 111 -7.53 11.24 1.68
CA ASP A 111 -7.78 9.89 2.16
C ASP A 111 -7.33 8.90 1.09
N ALA A 112 -7.65 9.18 -0.17
CA ALA A 112 -7.18 8.40 -1.32
C ALA A 112 -5.65 8.48 -1.48
N TYR A 113 -5.05 9.67 -1.33
CA TYR A 113 -3.59 9.82 -1.41
C TYR A 113 -2.87 9.04 -0.31
N VAL A 114 -3.31 9.17 0.94
CA VAL A 114 -2.72 8.45 2.09
C VAL A 114 -2.92 6.95 1.94
N THR A 115 -4.07 6.50 1.44
CA THR A 115 -4.33 5.08 1.17
C THR A 115 -3.35 4.52 0.15
N ARG A 116 -3.16 5.21 -1.00
CA ARG A 116 -2.15 4.82 -2.00
C ARG A 116 -0.76 4.72 -1.38
N LYS A 117 -0.35 5.72 -0.60
CA LYS A 117 0.97 5.70 0.08
C LYS A 117 1.12 4.57 1.09
N ALA A 118 0.06 4.24 1.83
CA ALA A 118 0.07 3.13 2.78
C ALA A 118 0.21 1.78 2.05
N THR A 119 -0.56 1.57 0.98
CA THR A 119 -0.47 0.37 0.15
C THR A 119 0.88 0.27 -0.57
N ASP A 120 1.42 1.38 -1.08
CA ASP A 120 2.77 1.44 -1.65
C ASP A 120 3.84 1.04 -0.63
N GLY A 121 3.75 1.58 0.59
CA GLY A 121 4.66 1.25 1.69
C GLY A 121 4.62 -0.22 2.07
N LEU A 122 3.43 -0.85 2.05
CA LEU A 122 3.30 -2.29 2.24
C LEU A 122 4.07 -3.08 1.18
N PHE A 123 3.95 -2.70 -0.10
CA PHE A 123 4.70 -3.38 -1.17
C PHE A 123 6.21 -3.14 -1.09
N VAL A 124 6.65 -1.99 -0.59
CA VAL A 124 8.08 -1.76 -0.30
C VAL A 124 8.58 -2.77 0.75
N LYS A 125 7.79 -3.05 1.80
CA LYS A 125 8.16 -4.06 2.80
C LYS A 125 8.15 -5.48 2.26
N ILE A 126 7.21 -5.81 1.38
CA ILE A 126 7.21 -7.10 0.68
C ILE A 126 8.46 -7.25 -0.20
N ALA A 127 8.86 -6.18 -0.90
CA ALA A 127 10.06 -6.17 -1.74
C ALA A 127 11.34 -6.35 -0.93
N GLU A 128 11.45 -5.70 0.24
CA GLU A 128 12.56 -5.87 1.17
C GLU A 128 12.68 -7.33 1.63
N GLU A 129 11.55 -7.97 2.00
CA GLU A 129 11.53 -9.37 2.41
C GLU A 129 11.84 -10.34 1.26
N GLU A 130 11.30 -10.10 0.05
CA GLU A 130 11.62 -10.89 -1.13
C GLU A 130 13.13 -10.84 -1.42
N LYS A 131 13.70 -9.64 -1.43
CA LYS A 131 15.14 -9.44 -1.64
C LYS A 131 15.96 -10.20 -0.60
N ARG A 132 15.59 -10.12 0.68
CA ARG A 132 16.24 -10.85 1.77
C ARG A 132 16.22 -12.36 1.55
N LEU A 133 15.09 -12.94 1.14
CA LEU A 133 14.95 -14.37 0.86
C LEU A 133 15.77 -14.83 -0.35
N ARG A 134 15.93 -13.95 -1.36
CA ARG A 134 16.71 -14.24 -2.56
C ARG A 134 18.21 -14.16 -2.30
N GLU A 135 18.68 -13.08 -1.67
CA GLU A 135 20.11 -12.81 -1.49
C GLU A 135 20.74 -13.64 -0.38
N ASN A 136 19.97 -14.01 0.66
CA ASN A 136 20.51 -14.70 1.82
C ASN A 136 19.97 -16.14 1.93
N PRO A 137 20.77 -17.17 1.60
CA PRO A 137 20.40 -18.57 1.78
C PRO A 137 20.05 -18.92 3.24
N ALA A 138 20.65 -18.25 4.23
CA ALA A 138 20.31 -18.46 5.64
C ALA A 138 18.93 -17.91 6.01
N SER A 139 18.38 -16.98 5.20
CA SER A 139 17.00 -16.53 5.33
C SER A 139 15.98 -17.56 4.85
N ARG A 140 16.43 -18.59 4.12
CA ARG A 140 15.64 -19.76 3.70
C ARG A 140 15.70 -20.82 4.80
N SER A 141 15.23 -20.48 6.00
CA SER A 141 15.42 -21.32 7.19
C SER A 141 14.66 -22.65 7.14
N THR A 142 13.56 -22.72 6.38
CA THR A 142 12.75 -23.94 6.27
C THR A 142 13.30 -24.91 5.21
N ASP A 143 13.14 -26.21 5.44
CA ASP A 143 13.55 -27.25 4.49
C ASP A 143 12.86 -27.09 3.13
N LEU A 144 11.59 -26.65 3.14
CA LEU A 144 10.83 -26.38 1.93
C LEU A 144 11.45 -25.23 1.11
N LEU A 145 11.81 -24.11 1.76
CA LEU A 145 12.45 -23.00 1.06
C LEU A 145 13.82 -23.41 0.51
N ARG A 146 14.63 -24.16 1.27
CA ARG A 146 15.91 -24.68 0.77
C ARG A 146 15.72 -25.58 -0.45
N LYS A 147 14.74 -26.48 -0.44
CA LYS A 147 14.45 -27.38 -1.56
C LYS A 147 13.95 -26.65 -2.80
N VAL A 148 13.04 -25.69 -2.64
CA VAL A 148 12.44 -24.94 -3.76
C VAL A 148 13.48 -24.04 -4.43
N PHE A 149 14.27 -23.30 -3.64
CA PHE A 149 15.30 -22.42 -4.20
C PHE A 149 16.56 -23.16 -4.64
N GLY A 150 16.87 -24.33 -4.07
CA GLY A 150 18.00 -25.17 -4.48
C GLY A 150 17.74 -25.98 -5.76
N ALA A 151 16.48 -26.13 -6.17
CA ALA A 151 16.10 -26.75 -7.44
C ALA A 151 16.11 -25.76 -8.63
N VAL A 152 16.42 -24.48 -8.38
CA VAL A 152 16.65 -23.47 -9.41
C VAL A 152 18.13 -23.52 -9.77
N PRO A 153 18.48 -23.80 -11.04
CA PRO A 153 19.88 -23.87 -11.48
C PRO A 153 20.59 -22.52 -11.40
#